data_AF-A0AAD5RPA2-F1
#
_entry.id   AF-A0AAD5RPA2-F1
#
_cell.length_a   1.000
_cell.length_b   1.000
_cell.length_c   1.000
_cell.angle_alpha   90.00
_cell.angle_beta   90.00
_cell.angle_gamma   90.00
#
_symmetry.space_group_name_H-M   'P 1'
#
loop_
_entity.id
_entity.type
_entity.pdbx_description
1 polymer ?
#
loop_
_entity_poly.entity_id
_entity_poly.type
_entity_poly.pdbx_seq_one_letter_code
_entity_poly.pdbx_strand_id
1 'polypeptide(L)'
;MVQLTEVEDDHFKEQALKSSLENDDDFTDTDSEISSDSEYDPRSESLIDRLSALKDIIPPTARSYVASKLSTTHSAVASVLSFSGKTLWVLTSSALLFAVPFALATAEDQQIGAMEQEAKMREMGGDLMMGGGEGGQGQGGGKDGMTAAQVSAALGGQDGKAAL
;
A
#
# COMPACT_ATOMS: atom_id res chain seq x y z
N MET A 1 -50.95 -0.02 36.37
CA MET A 1 -50.01 0.21 37.48
C MET A 1 -49.14 -1.03 37.59
N VAL A 2 -47.81 -0.91 37.53
CA VAL A 2 -46.87 -2.06 37.58
C VAL A 2 -46.15 -2.01 38.93
N GLN A 3 -46.12 -3.15 39.64
CA GLN A 3 -45.35 -3.29 40.88
C GLN A 3 -43.99 -3.89 40.55
N LEU A 4 -42.93 -3.27 41.07
CA LEU A 4 -41.56 -3.77 40.97
C LEU A 4 -41.27 -4.59 42.22
N THR A 5 -40.88 -5.85 42.02
CA THR A 5 -40.36 -6.73 43.08
C THR A 5 -38.85 -6.76 42.93
N GLU A 6 -38.14 -6.38 43.99
CA GLU A 6 -36.68 -6.48 44.06
C GLU A 6 -36.29 -7.95 44.29
N VAL A 7 -35.43 -8.47 43.42
CA VAL A 7 -34.81 -9.78 43.56
C VAL A 7 -33.36 -9.51 43.96
N GLU A 8 -32.99 -9.88 45.18
CA GLU A 8 -31.59 -9.80 45.63
C GLU A 8 -30.75 -10.86 44.91
N ASP A 9 -29.65 -10.45 44.26
CA ASP A 9 -28.71 -11.34 43.60
C ASP A 9 -27.88 -12.14 44.63
N ASP A 10 -27.93 -13.48 44.57
CA ASP A 10 -27.17 -14.38 45.46
C ASP A 10 -25.65 -14.16 45.39
N HIS A 11 -25.15 -13.62 44.28
CA HIS A 11 -23.72 -13.27 44.09
C HIS A 11 -23.22 -12.20 45.09
N PHE A 12 -24.10 -11.33 45.58
CA PHE A 12 -23.75 -10.28 46.53
C PHE A 12 -23.48 -10.86 47.94
N LYS A 13 -24.14 -11.98 48.28
CA LYS A 13 -23.98 -12.67 49.58
C LYS A 13 -22.67 -13.44 49.66
N GLU A 14 -22.23 -14.08 48.56
CA GLU A 14 -20.97 -14.82 48.52
C GLU A 14 -19.75 -13.90 48.69
N GLN A 15 -19.78 -12.71 48.10
CA GLN A 15 -18.66 -11.76 48.20
C GLN A 15 -18.50 -11.21 49.62
N ALA A 16 -19.60 -10.87 50.29
CA ALA A 16 -19.59 -10.40 51.67
C ALA A 16 -19.09 -11.47 52.66
N LEU A 17 -19.44 -12.74 52.44
CA LEU A 17 -19.00 -13.85 53.29
C LEU A 17 -17.51 -14.16 53.10
N LYS A 18 -17.02 -14.11 51.85
CA LYS A 18 -15.62 -14.37 51.53
C LYS A 18 -14.69 -13.30 52.11
N SER A 19 -15.09 -12.04 52.05
CA SER A 19 -14.33 -10.92 52.64
C SER A 19 -14.25 -10.99 54.17
N SER A 20 -15.19 -11.65 54.84
CA SER A 20 -15.19 -11.79 56.30
C SER A 20 -14.36 -12.96 56.82
N LEU A 21 -13.92 -13.88 55.94
CA LEU A 21 -13.13 -15.07 56.30
C LEU A 21 -11.63 -14.93 55.96
N GLU A 22 -11.25 -13.95 55.15
CA GLU A 22 -9.85 -13.73 54.70
C GLU A 22 -9.05 -12.77 55.62
N ASN A 23 -9.59 -12.36 56.78
CA ASN A 23 -9.03 -11.26 57.59
C ASN A 23 -8.47 -11.67 58.96
N ASP A 24 -8.27 -12.95 59.22
CA ASP A 24 -7.60 -13.43 60.45
C ASP A 24 -6.46 -14.40 60.07
N ASP A 25 -5.25 -14.00 60.46
CA ASP A 25 -4.10 -14.86 60.75
C ASP A 25 -3.31 -15.53 59.60
N ASP A 26 -2.53 -14.74 58.84
CA ASP A 26 -1.14 -15.13 58.49
C ASP A 26 -0.33 -13.93 57.95
N PHE A 27 0.11 -13.02 58.82
CA PHE A 27 1.22 -12.12 58.49
C PHE A 27 2.52 -12.88 58.76
N THR A 28 2.96 -13.65 57.76
CA THR A 28 4.32 -14.17 57.70
C THR A 28 5.29 -12.99 57.58
N ASP A 29 5.86 -12.57 58.71
CA ASP A 29 6.92 -11.57 58.80
C ASP A 29 8.15 -12.12 58.07
N THR A 30 8.22 -11.82 56.78
CA THR A 30 9.30 -12.24 55.91
C THR A 30 10.46 -11.29 56.18
N ASP A 31 11.31 -11.69 57.12
CA ASP A 31 12.66 -11.15 57.33
C ASP A 31 13.42 -11.25 55.99
N SER A 32 13.19 -10.25 55.15
CA SER A 32 13.68 -10.18 53.80
C SER A 32 15.07 -9.60 53.90
N GLU A 33 16.05 -10.48 54.08
CA GLU A 33 17.43 -10.23 53.68
C GLU A 33 17.38 -9.82 52.20
N ILE A 34 17.30 -8.50 51.95
CA ILE A 34 17.48 -7.93 50.64
C ILE A 34 18.90 -8.28 50.23
N SER A 35 19.05 -9.38 49.49
CA SER A 35 20.32 -9.76 48.89
C SER A 35 20.69 -8.66 47.91
N SER A 36 21.39 -7.64 48.41
CA SER A 36 21.99 -6.54 47.67
C SER A 36 23.23 -6.99 46.89
N ASP A 37 23.29 -8.28 46.52
CA ASP A 37 24.39 -8.93 45.81
C ASP A 37 23.99 -9.35 44.38
N SER A 38 22.74 -9.10 43.97
CA SER A 38 22.44 -9.05 42.54
C SER A 38 22.86 -7.68 42.02
N GLU A 39 24.13 -7.58 41.62
CA GLU A 39 24.66 -6.44 40.87
C GLU A 39 23.93 -6.39 39.52
N TYR A 40 22.72 -5.82 39.54
CA TYR A 40 21.84 -5.71 38.39
C TYR A 40 22.49 -4.78 37.37
N ASP A 41 23.02 -5.37 36.29
CA ASP A 41 23.59 -4.64 35.17
C ASP A 41 22.50 -4.35 34.11
N PRO A 42 21.98 -3.12 34.03
CA PRO A 42 20.96 -2.74 33.04
C PRO A 42 21.48 -2.81 31.60
N ARG A 43 22.79 -2.99 31.37
CA ARG A 43 23.37 -3.15 30.02
C ARG A 43 23.33 -4.58 29.50
N SER A 44 23.16 -5.56 30.38
CA SER A 44 23.11 -6.98 30.04
C SER A 44 21.71 -7.47 29.63
N GLU A 45 20.69 -6.60 29.71
CA GLU A 45 19.30 -6.93 29.45
C GLU A 45 18.94 -6.93 27.97
N SER A 46 18.08 -7.88 27.57
CA SER A 46 17.45 -7.84 26.25
C SER A 46 16.38 -6.75 26.17
N LEU A 47 16.10 -6.27 24.95
CA LEU A 47 14.95 -5.37 24.70
C LEU A 47 13.62 -6.00 25.15
N ILE A 48 13.55 -7.33 25.12
CA ILE A 48 12.38 -8.09 25.57
C ILE A 48 12.24 -8.03 27.10
N ASP A 49 13.35 -8.14 27.84
CA ASP A 49 13.35 -8.03 29.31
C ASP A 49 12.94 -6.62 29.74
N ARG A 50 13.40 -5.60 29.02
CA ARG A 50 12.97 -4.21 29.24
C ARG A 50 11.50 -3.97 28.94
N LEU A 51 10.97 -4.53 27.84
CA LEU A 51 9.54 -4.47 27.50
C LEU A 51 8.69 -5.24 28.52
N SER A 52 9.18 -6.37 29.00
CA SER A 52 8.57 -7.20 30.04
C SER A 52 8.50 -6.46 31.38
N ALA A 53 9.60 -5.85 31.82
CA ALA A 53 9.64 -5.05 33.03
C ALA A 53 8.72 -3.81 32.93
N LEU A 54 8.70 -3.16 31.77
CA LEU A 54 7.84 -2.01 31.53
C LEU A 54 6.34 -2.39 31.60
N LYS A 55 5.96 -3.61 31.21
CA LYS A 55 4.58 -4.12 31.30
C LYS A 55 4.02 -4.03 32.73
N ASP A 56 4.85 -4.26 33.74
CA ASP A 56 4.43 -4.33 35.15
C ASP A 56 4.11 -2.94 35.74
N ILE A 57 4.79 -1.90 35.25
CA ILE A 57 4.60 -0.50 35.66
C ILE A 57 3.38 0.16 34.97
N ILE A 58 2.87 -0.44 33.89
CA ILE A 58 1.81 0.19 33.06
C ILE A 58 0.40 -0.06 33.66
N PRO A 59 -0.39 1.01 33.90
CA PRO A 59 -1.75 0.89 34.43
C PRO A 59 -2.73 0.25 33.43
N PRO A 60 -3.83 -0.36 33.89
CA PRO A 60 -4.80 -1.07 33.04
C PRO A 60 -5.43 -0.17 31.95
N THR A 61 -5.57 1.13 32.21
CA THR A 61 -6.06 2.13 31.26
C THR A 61 -5.10 2.35 30.08
N ALA A 62 -3.79 2.28 30.32
CA ALA A 62 -2.79 2.38 29.27
C ALA A 62 -2.73 1.10 28.41
N ARG A 63 -2.97 -0.08 29.02
CA ARG A 63 -3.04 -1.36 28.28
C ARG A 63 -4.19 -1.38 27.28
N SER A 64 -5.39 -0.93 27.69
CA SER A 64 -6.56 -0.85 26.79
C SER A 64 -6.41 0.24 25.73
N TYR A 65 -5.78 1.37 26.06
CA TYR A 65 -5.47 2.42 25.10
C TYR A 65 -4.48 1.94 24.02
N VAL A 66 -3.40 1.27 24.39
CA VAL A 66 -2.43 0.74 23.41
C VAL A 66 -3.06 -0.36 22.56
N ALA A 67 -3.82 -1.28 23.16
CA ALA A 67 -4.51 -2.35 22.43
C ALA A 67 -5.56 -1.79 21.45
N SER A 68 -6.32 -0.77 21.83
CA SER A 68 -7.30 -0.12 20.95
C SER A 68 -6.63 0.63 19.79
N LYS A 69 -5.51 1.30 20.03
CA LYS A 69 -4.70 1.92 18.95
C LYS A 69 -4.16 0.86 18.02
N LEU A 70 -3.51 -0.18 18.53
CA LEU A 70 -2.91 -1.23 17.70
C LEU A 70 -3.96 -1.99 16.89
N SER A 71 -5.11 -2.33 17.49
CA SER A 71 -6.22 -2.97 16.78
C SER A 71 -6.84 -2.07 15.73
N THR A 72 -6.92 -0.75 15.96
CA THR A 72 -7.38 0.23 14.95
C THR A 72 -6.40 0.34 13.79
N THR A 73 -5.09 0.40 14.07
CA THR A 73 -4.08 0.47 13.00
C THR A 73 -4.06 -0.82 12.19
N HIS A 74 -4.11 -1.97 12.88
CA HIS A 74 -4.15 -3.28 12.23
C HIS A 74 -5.41 -3.45 11.39
N SER A 75 -6.58 -3.09 11.91
CA SER A 75 -7.83 -3.18 11.17
C SER A 75 -7.87 -2.21 9.99
N ALA A 76 -7.31 -1.01 10.12
CA ALA A 76 -7.18 -0.06 9.01
C ALA A 76 -6.28 -0.62 7.89
N VAL A 77 -5.10 -1.14 8.24
CA VAL A 77 -4.18 -1.75 7.26
C VAL A 77 -4.80 -2.97 6.59
N ALA A 78 -5.41 -3.87 7.37
CA ALA A 78 -6.11 -5.04 6.84
C ALA A 78 -7.29 -4.65 5.94
N SER A 79 -8.02 -3.58 6.29
CA SER A 79 -9.11 -3.05 5.48
C SER A 79 -8.61 -2.48 4.16
N VAL A 80 -7.50 -1.72 4.17
CA VAL A 80 -6.89 -1.18 2.95
C VAL A 80 -6.42 -2.30 2.03
N LEU A 81 -5.70 -3.30 2.58
CA LEU A 81 -5.22 -4.47 1.82
C LEU A 81 -6.37 -5.29 1.21
N SER A 82 -7.41 -5.55 2.00
CA SER A 82 -8.56 -6.32 1.53
C SER A 82 -9.40 -5.55 0.51
N PHE A 83 -9.56 -4.24 0.69
CA PHE A 83 -10.22 -3.38 -0.27
C PHE A 83 -9.42 -3.32 -1.58
N SER A 84 -8.11 -3.08 -1.52
CA SER A 84 -7.24 -3.02 -2.70
C SER A 84 -7.24 -4.34 -3.46
N GLY A 85 -7.20 -5.49 -2.75
CA GLY A 85 -7.28 -6.80 -3.39
C GLY A 85 -8.59 -6.99 -4.15
N LYS A 86 -9.72 -6.63 -3.54
CA LYS A 86 -11.04 -6.71 -4.19
C LYS A 86 -11.16 -5.76 -5.38
N THR A 87 -10.68 -4.51 -5.25
CA THR A 87 -10.71 -3.55 -6.37
C THR A 87 -9.81 -3.99 -7.51
N LEU A 88 -8.61 -4.48 -7.21
CA LEU A 88 -7.66 -4.92 -8.23
C LEU A 88 -8.19 -6.17 -8.96
N TRP A 89 -8.85 -7.07 -8.23
CA TRP A 89 -9.54 -8.21 -8.83
C TRP A 89 -10.62 -7.78 -9.82
N VAL A 90 -11.54 -6.90 -9.38
CA VAL A 90 -12.62 -6.40 -10.25
C VAL A 90 -12.08 -5.63 -11.45
N LEU A 91 -11.07 -4.77 -11.25
CA LEU A 91 -10.42 -4.04 -12.33
C LEU A 91 -9.72 -4.97 -13.32
N THR A 92 -8.98 -5.97 -12.84
CA THR A 92 -8.35 -6.99 -13.68
C THR A 92 -9.38 -7.76 -14.50
N SER A 93 -10.43 -8.28 -13.88
CA SER A 93 -11.47 -9.04 -14.59
C SER A 93 -12.23 -8.18 -15.59
N SER A 94 -12.56 -6.94 -15.20
CA SER A 94 -13.23 -5.98 -16.09
C SER A 94 -12.32 -5.63 -17.27
N ALA A 95 -11.05 -5.34 -17.01
CA ALA A 95 -10.07 -5.05 -18.05
C ALA A 95 -9.94 -6.21 -19.03
N LEU A 96 -9.88 -7.47 -18.58
CA LEU A 96 -9.82 -8.63 -19.49
C LEU A 96 -11.07 -8.74 -20.38
N LEU A 97 -12.25 -8.47 -19.83
CA LEU A 97 -13.50 -8.49 -20.61
C LEU A 97 -13.55 -7.44 -21.72
N PHE A 98 -13.00 -6.24 -21.50
CA PHE A 98 -12.98 -5.19 -22.52
C PHE A 98 -11.74 -5.23 -23.41
N ALA A 99 -10.57 -5.50 -22.83
CA ALA A 99 -9.29 -5.48 -23.53
C ALA A 99 -9.16 -6.61 -24.55
N VAL A 100 -9.69 -7.81 -24.27
CA VAL A 100 -9.58 -8.93 -25.22
C VAL A 100 -10.36 -8.66 -26.51
N PRO A 101 -11.67 -8.31 -26.48
CA PRO A 101 -12.39 -7.95 -27.69
C PRO A 101 -11.82 -6.71 -28.38
N PHE A 102 -11.40 -5.70 -27.61
CA PHE A 102 -10.80 -4.48 -28.15
C PHE A 102 -9.47 -4.74 -28.87
N ALA A 103 -8.62 -5.59 -28.30
CA ALA A 103 -7.35 -5.97 -28.89
C ALA A 103 -7.56 -6.73 -30.21
N LEU A 104 -8.55 -7.63 -30.28
CA LEU A 104 -8.86 -8.34 -31.51
C LEU A 104 -9.36 -7.40 -32.61
N ALA A 105 -10.27 -6.48 -32.28
CA ALA A 105 -10.81 -5.52 -33.25
C ALA A 105 -9.70 -4.63 -33.84
N THR A 106 -8.78 -4.14 -33.01
CA THR A 106 -7.70 -3.24 -33.48
C THR A 106 -6.59 -4.00 -34.23
N ALA A 107 -6.42 -5.30 -33.97
CA ALA A 107 -5.40 -6.11 -34.65
C ALA A 107 -5.65 -6.24 -36.16
N GLU A 108 -6.92 -6.27 -36.58
CA GLU A 108 -7.30 -6.30 -38.00
C GLU A 108 -6.91 -4.99 -38.71
N ASP A 109 -7.19 -3.84 -38.08
CA ASP A 109 -6.84 -2.52 -38.62
C ASP A 109 -5.32 -2.37 -38.83
N GLN A 110 -4.51 -2.93 -37.93
CA GLN A 110 -3.04 -2.92 -38.07
C GLN A 110 -2.56 -3.74 -39.27
N GLN A 111 -3.21 -4.89 -39.56
CA GLN A 111 -2.86 -5.72 -40.71
C GLN A 111 -3.20 -5.04 -42.03
N ILE A 112 -4.39 -4.41 -42.10
CA ILE A 112 -4.81 -3.67 -43.29
C ILE A 112 -3.90 -2.46 -43.50
N GLY A 113 -3.61 -1.68 -42.45
CA GLY A 113 -2.71 -0.54 -42.54
C GLY A 113 -1.29 -0.91 -43.01
N ALA A 114 -0.76 -2.06 -42.57
CA ALA A 114 0.52 -2.56 -43.05
C ALA A 114 0.48 -2.92 -44.55
N MET A 115 -0.58 -3.58 -45.01
CA MET A 115 -0.77 -3.87 -46.44
C MET A 115 -0.93 -2.61 -47.29
N GLU A 116 -1.67 -1.61 -46.81
CA GLU A 116 -1.80 -0.31 -47.48
C GLU A 116 -0.45 0.41 -47.57
N GLN A 117 0.36 0.33 -46.52
CA GLN A 117 1.69 0.93 -46.50
C GLN A 117 2.64 0.24 -47.50
N GLU A 118 2.60 -1.09 -47.61
CA GLU A 118 3.35 -1.82 -48.63
C GLU A 118 2.90 -1.47 -50.06
N ALA A 119 1.59 -1.35 -50.28
CA ALA A 119 1.04 -0.95 -51.58
C ALA A 119 1.49 0.47 -51.95
N LYS A 120 1.43 1.42 -51.00
CA LYS A 120 1.89 2.80 -51.20
C LYS A 120 3.39 2.87 -51.47
N MET A 121 4.23 2.07 -50.80
CA MET A 121 5.67 2.03 -51.08
C MET A 121 5.96 1.44 -52.47
N ARG A 122 5.18 0.45 -52.93
CA ARG A 122 5.28 -0.07 -54.30
C ARG A 122 4.85 0.96 -55.34
N GLU A 123 3.79 1.71 -55.08
CA GLU A 123 3.34 2.80 -55.97
C GLU A 123 4.38 3.92 -56.03
N MET A 124 4.88 4.40 -54.89
CA MET A 124 5.90 5.46 -54.83
C MET A 124 7.25 5.01 -55.41
N GLY A 125 7.63 3.74 -55.20
CA GLY A 125 8.83 3.16 -55.81
C GLY A 125 8.67 2.93 -57.31
N GLY A 126 7.47 2.58 -57.78
CA GLY A 126 7.13 2.48 -59.19
C GLY A 126 7.14 3.83 -59.90
N ASP A 127 6.63 4.87 -59.26
CA ASP A 127 6.62 6.24 -59.78
C ASP A 127 8.05 6.84 -59.84
N LEU A 128 8.93 6.51 -58.88
CA LEU A 128 10.37 6.88 -58.99
C LEU A 128 11.10 6.12 -60.12
N MET A 129 10.76 4.86 -60.36
CA MET A 129 11.42 4.02 -61.38
C MET A 129 10.82 4.23 -62.79
N MET A 130 9.59 4.71 -62.91
CA MET A 130 8.93 5.04 -64.18
C MET A 130 9.01 6.55 -64.52
N GLY A 131 9.02 7.43 -63.51
CA GLY A 131 9.26 8.87 -63.65
C GLY A 131 10.73 9.25 -63.89
N GLY A 132 11.66 8.30 -63.72
CA GLY A 132 13.08 8.49 -64.09
C GLY A 132 13.36 8.42 -65.60
N GLY A 133 12.36 8.14 -66.44
CA GLY A 133 12.51 7.93 -67.88
C GLY A 133 12.19 9.11 -68.78
N GLU A 134 11.41 10.10 -68.34
CA GLU A 134 10.95 11.20 -69.22
C GLU A 134 10.79 12.52 -68.46
N GLY A 135 11.64 13.51 -68.80
CA GLY A 135 11.52 14.91 -68.37
C GLY A 135 12.21 15.19 -67.03
N GLY A 136 13.31 15.93 -66.96
CA GLY A 136 13.37 17.31 -67.40
C GLY A 136 13.59 18.20 -66.16
N GLN A 137 14.86 18.53 -65.92
CA GLN A 137 15.33 19.83 -65.41
C GLN A 137 14.28 20.75 -64.73
N GLY A 138 14.32 20.88 -63.40
CA GLY A 138 13.57 21.91 -62.66
C GLY A 138 13.47 21.59 -61.16
N GLN A 139 14.35 22.12 -60.31
CA GLN A 139 14.17 23.40 -59.60
C GLN A 139 13.06 23.37 -58.52
N GLY A 140 13.48 23.16 -57.26
CA GLY A 140 13.13 24.03 -56.14
C GLY A 140 11.81 23.77 -55.39
N GLY A 141 11.92 23.61 -54.07
CA GLY A 141 11.02 24.30 -53.14
C GLY A 141 10.03 23.45 -52.34
N GLY A 142 10.52 22.87 -51.25
CA GLY A 142 9.94 22.94 -49.90
C GLY A 142 8.48 22.54 -49.65
N LYS A 143 8.29 21.50 -48.84
CA LYS A 143 7.57 21.54 -47.54
C LYS A 143 7.44 20.11 -47.01
N ASP A 144 8.44 19.61 -46.30
CA ASP A 144 8.29 18.43 -45.44
C ASP A 144 9.30 18.50 -44.29
N GLY A 145 8.80 18.23 -43.08
CA GLY A 145 9.59 17.80 -41.94
C GLY A 145 10.18 18.90 -41.07
N MET A 146 9.65 19.06 -39.85
CA MET A 146 10.40 19.61 -38.74
C MET A 146 11.69 18.78 -38.61
N THR A 147 12.82 19.34 -39.01
CA THR A 147 14.08 18.60 -39.08
C THR A 147 14.51 18.20 -37.68
N ALA A 148 15.14 17.03 -37.56
CA ALA A 148 15.61 16.48 -36.28
C ALA A 148 16.48 17.46 -35.47
N ALA A 149 17.09 18.44 -36.13
CA ALA A 149 17.84 19.55 -35.51
C ALA A 149 16.97 20.49 -34.66
N GLN A 150 15.69 20.68 -34.99
CA GLN A 150 14.77 21.51 -34.21
C GLN A 150 14.20 20.76 -33.00
N VAL A 151 14.06 19.43 -33.10
CA VAL A 151 13.59 18.58 -32.00
C VAL A 151 14.68 18.38 -30.94
N SER A 152 15.94 18.25 -31.37
CA SER A 152 17.09 18.17 -30.44
C SER A 152 17.34 19.50 -29.72
N ALA A 153 17.12 20.64 -30.38
CA ALA A 153 17.19 21.95 -29.76
C ALA A 153 16.11 22.17 -28.69
N ALA A 154 14.91 21.62 -28.88
CA ALA A 154 13.82 21.72 -27.90
C ALA A 154 14.04 20.82 -26.67
N LEU A 155 14.68 19.66 -26.84
CA LEU A 155 14.91 18.71 -25.76
C LEU A 155 16.17 19.03 -24.92
N GLY A 156 17.13 19.77 -25.47
CA GLY A 156 18.37 20.14 -24.79
C GLY A 156 18.26 21.33 -23.81
N GLY A 157 17.06 21.88 -23.59
CA GLY A 157 16.88 23.17 -22.91
C GLY A 157 16.38 23.14 -21.45
N GLN A 158 16.12 21.98 -20.84
CA GLN A 158 15.42 21.94 -19.53
C GLN A 158 16.07 21.14 -18.40
N ASP A 159 17.28 20.61 -18.56
CA ASP A 159 18.02 19.94 -17.46
C ASP A 159 19.32 20.68 -17.15
N GLY A 160 19.21 21.84 -16.49
CA GLY A 160 20.37 22.68 -16.21
C GLY A 160 20.13 23.77 -15.17
N LYS A 161 19.53 23.44 -14.02
CA LYS A 161 19.61 24.32 -12.85
C LYS A 161 19.66 23.53 -11.53
N ALA A 162 20.82 22.94 -11.27
CA ALA A 162 21.30 22.73 -9.92
C ALA A 162 22.36 23.82 -9.64
N ALA A 163 21.99 24.84 -8.85
CA ALA A 163 22.90 25.71 -8.11
C ALA A 163 22.08 26.69 -7.26
N LEU A 164 21.82 26.30 -6.00
CA LEU A 164 21.96 27.04 -4.74
C LEU A 164 21.23 26.28 -3.63
#